data_AF-A0AAU8V1I7-F1
#
_entry.id   AF-A0AAU8V1I7-F1
#
_cell.length_a   1.000
_cell.length_b   1.000
_cell.length_c   1.000
_cell.angle_alpha   90.00
_cell.angle_beta   90.00
_cell.angle_gamma   90.00
#
_symmetry.space_group_name_H-M   'P 1'
#
loop_
_entity.id
_entity.type
_entity.pdbx_description
1 polymer ?
#
loop_
_entity_poly.entity_id
_entity_poly.type
_entity_poly.pdbx_seq_one_letter_code
_entity_poly.pdbx_strand_id
1 'polypeptide(L)'
;MKCDTINEKHIQYVEFEIISKDLYPVKMYAVFDNYNPNKFDYKDSDSFIRSFYKFGIYTPYLEKGYKQMVFYCKDSIQANILIKRNEKIILKTLQLLEKQLPEKIKLATGDIVHLKKVAMGGLFTRVNKNSKAIFANSLEWDILDIDEIKYSLIPFDNLVVK
;
A
#
# COMPACT_ATOMS: atom_id res chain seq x y z
N MET A 1 17.35 9.50 -12.76
CA MET A 1 16.07 9.90 -12.13
C MET A 1 15.92 9.09 -10.85
N LYS A 2 15.43 9.65 -9.73
CA LYS A 2 15.39 8.94 -8.43
C LYS A 2 14.32 7.85 -8.36
N CYS A 3 13.35 7.91 -9.27
CA CYS A 3 12.22 7.00 -9.34
C CYS A 3 11.96 6.65 -10.80
N ASP A 4 11.49 5.44 -11.05
CA ASP A 4 11.08 4.99 -12.39
C ASP A 4 9.55 5.13 -12.49
N THR A 5 9.04 5.70 -13.58
CA THR A 5 7.59 5.77 -13.81
C THR A 5 7.16 4.56 -14.62
N ILE A 6 6.17 3.83 -14.12
CA ILE A 6 5.53 2.69 -14.79
C ILE A 6 4.05 2.98 -14.99
N ASN A 7 3.47 2.41 -16.04
CA ASN A 7 2.07 2.61 -16.39
C ASN A 7 1.26 1.36 -16.04
N GLU A 8 0.40 1.46 -15.03
CA GLU A 8 -0.43 0.35 -14.59
C GLU A 8 -1.91 0.64 -14.82
N LYS A 9 -2.52 -0.15 -15.69
CA LYS A 9 -3.90 0.10 -16.11
C LYS A 9 -4.92 -0.30 -15.05
N HIS A 10 -4.62 -1.35 -14.29
CA HIS A 10 -5.53 -1.91 -13.29
C HIS A 10 -4.73 -2.55 -12.15
N ILE A 11 -4.79 -1.94 -10.99
CA ILE A 11 -4.23 -2.46 -9.75
C ILE A 11 -5.32 -2.46 -8.67
N GLN A 12 -5.22 -3.37 -7.72
CA GLN A 12 -6.00 -3.32 -6.49
C GLN A 12 -5.14 -2.70 -5.40
N TYR A 13 -5.53 -1.53 -4.92
CA TYR A 13 -5.00 -0.98 -3.68
C TYR A 13 -5.66 -1.72 -2.52
N VAL A 14 -4.87 -2.44 -1.73
CA VAL A 14 -5.34 -3.31 -0.67
C VAL A 14 -4.79 -2.80 0.66
N GLU A 15 -5.69 -2.59 1.61
CA GLU A 15 -5.38 -2.36 3.02
C GLU A 15 -5.61 -3.68 3.77
N PHE A 16 -4.68 -4.02 4.66
CA PHE A 16 -4.95 -5.01 5.71
C PHE A 16 -4.68 -4.42 7.09
N GLU A 17 -5.44 -4.88 8.08
CA GLU A 17 -5.24 -4.61 9.49
C GLU A 17 -5.25 -5.93 10.26
N ILE A 18 -4.17 -6.25 10.96
CA ILE A 18 -4.07 -7.40 11.85
C ILE A 18 -4.39 -6.94 13.25
N ILE A 19 -5.41 -7.54 13.86
CA ILE A 19 -5.80 -7.35 15.25
C ILE A 19 -5.38 -8.60 16.01
N SER A 20 -4.30 -8.46 16.77
CA SER A 20 -3.84 -9.47 17.73
C SER A 20 -4.23 -9.05 19.15
N LYS A 21 -4.35 -10.04 20.04
CA LYS A 21 -4.54 -9.76 21.48
C LYS A 21 -3.25 -9.31 22.16
N ASP A 22 -2.11 -9.73 21.63
CA ASP A 22 -0.81 -9.59 22.27
C ASP A 22 0.06 -8.48 21.64
N LEU A 23 -0.39 -7.90 20.54
CA LEU A 23 0.34 -6.89 19.77
C LEU A 23 -0.55 -5.67 19.46
N TYR A 24 0.09 -4.52 19.27
CA TYR A 24 -0.58 -3.37 18.68
C TYR A 24 -1.10 -3.71 17.28
N PRO A 25 -2.26 -3.16 16.86
CA PRO A 25 -2.78 -3.41 15.53
C PRO A 25 -1.77 -3.01 14.46
N VAL A 26 -1.51 -3.92 13.53
CA VAL A 26 -0.63 -3.68 12.39
C VAL A 26 -1.50 -3.36 11.18
N LYS A 27 -1.36 -2.16 10.61
CA LYS A 27 -2.09 -1.74 9.41
C LYS A 27 -1.11 -1.44 8.29
N MET A 28 -1.22 -2.15 7.17
CA MET A 28 -0.34 -1.93 6.02
C MET A 28 -1.09 -1.97 4.69
N TYR A 29 -0.35 -1.64 3.62
CA TYR A 29 -0.92 -1.43 2.31
C TYR A 29 -0.05 -2.03 1.20
N ALA A 30 -0.71 -2.58 0.19
CA ALA A 30 -0.05 -3.00 -1.03
C ALA A 30 -0.90 -2.75 -2.26
N VAL A 31 -0.27 -2.86 -3.42
CA VAL A 31 -0.92 -2.90 -4.72
C VAL A 31 -0.73 -4.27 -5.37
N PHE A 32 -1.78 -4.75 -6.01
CA PHE A 32 -1.80 -6.04 -6.70
C PHE A 32 -2.33 -5.90 -8.12
N ASP A 33 -1.60 -6.43 -9.10
CA ASP A 33 -2.11 -6.55 -10.47
C ASP A 33 -3.17 -7.65 -10.58
N ASN A 34 -3.00 -8.72 -9.80
CA ASN A 34 -3.92 -9.86 -9.72
C ASN A 34 -4.04 -10.38 -8.28
N TYR A 35 -4.85 -9.70 -7.47
CA TYR A 35 -5.11 -10.08 -6.09
C TYR A 35 -5.75 -11.47 -6.02
N ASN A 36 -5.12 -12.38 -5.29
CA ASN A 36 -5.63 -13.73 -5.07
C ASN A 36 -5.37 -14.15 -3.62
N PRO A 37 -6.40 -14.15 -2.75
CA PRO A 37 -6.23 -14.48 -1.34
C PRO A 37 -5.83 -15.95 -1.14
N ASN A 38 -6.10 -16.85 -2.09
CA ASN A 38 -5.72 -18.26 -1.95
C ASN A 38 -4.20 -18.48 -1.99
N LYS A 39 -3.41 -17.45 -2.30
CA LYS A 39 -1.95 -17.50 -2.31
C LYS A 39 -1.31 -17.09 -0.97
N PHE A 40 -2.08 -16.56 -0.03
CA PHE A 40 -1.55 -16.11 1.26
C PHE A 40 -1.44 -17.28 2.24
N ASP A 41 -0.48 -17.15 3.15
CA ASP A 41 -0.27 -18.07 4.26
C ASP A 41 -1.05 -17.56 5.48
N TYR A 42 -1.94 -18.41 6.00
CA TYR A 42 -2.86 -18.08 7.09
C TYR A 42 -2.45 -18.69 8.43
N LYS A 43 -1.21 -19.15 8.55
CA LYS A 43 -0.69 -19.77 9.78
C LYS A 43 -0.62 -18.78 10.95
N ASP A 44 0.12 -17.69 10.77
CA ASP A 44 0.37 -16.66 11.79
C ASP A 44 0.60 -15.29 11.14
N SER A 45 0.69 -14.24 11.96
CA SER A 45 0.78 -12.85 11.48
C SER A 45 2.01 -12.58 10.61
N ASP A 46 3.19 -13.12 10.97
CA ASP A 46 4.42 -12.94 10.17
C ASP A 46 4.31 -13.66 8.83
N SER A 47 3.86 -14.92 8.85
CA SER A 47 3.64 -15.72 7.63
C SER A 47 2.63 -15.05 6.68
N PHE A 48 1.57 -14.47 7.23
CA PHE A 48 0.60 -13.70 6.45
C PHE A 48 1.24 -12.47 5.81
N ILE A 49 1.96 -11.64 6.58
CA ILE A 49 2.61 -10.42 6.06
C ILE A 49 3.61 -10.77 4.95
N ARG A 50 4.46 -11.77 5.16
CA ARG A 50 5.48 -12.20 4.19
C ARG A 50 4.84 -12.73 2.92
N SER A 51 3.85 -13.61 3.03
CA SER A 51 3.14 -14.14 1.86
C SER A 51 2.33 -13.05 1.13
N PHE A 52 1.76 -12.08 1.84
CA PHE A 52 1.09 -10.92 1.26
C PHE A 52 2.05 -10.11 0.38
N TYR A 53 3.25 -9.78 0.89
CA TYR A 53 4.27 -9.04 0.13
C TYR A 53 5.07 -9.88 -0.86
N LYS A 54 4.96 -11.21 -0.81
CA LYS A 54 5.46 -12.08 -1.89
C LYS A 54 4.68 -11.88 -3.19
N PHE A 55 3.41 -11.49 -3.11
CA PHE A 55 2.52 -11.33 -4.27
C PHE A 55 2.05 -9.89 -4.49
N GLY A 56 2.08 -9.05 -3.46
CA GLY A 56 1.75 -7.63 -3.52
C GLY A 56 3.00 -6.75 -3.48
N ILE A 57 2.90 -5.57 -4.06
CA ILE A 57 3.97 -4.57 -3.98
C ILE A 57 3.60 -3.57 -2.89
N TYR A 58 4.53 -3.29 -1.98
CA TYR A 58 4.32 -2.31 -0.92
C TYR A 58 3.95 -0.94 -1.50
N THR A 59 2.98 -0.29 -0.88
CA THR A 59 2.63 1.11 -1.12
C THR A 59 2.41 1.76 0.24
N PRO A 60 2.84 3.00 0.48
CA PRO A 60 2.62 3.65 1.75
C PRO A 60 1.18 4.16 1.81
N TYR A 61 0.72 4.46 3.03
CA TYR A 61 -0.59 5.08 3.24
C TYR A 61 -0.76 6.36 2.39
N LEU A 62 -1.83 6.42 1.59
CA LEU A 62 -2.02 7.46 0.57
C LEU A 62 -2.14 8.89 1.11
N GLU A 63 -2.56 9.09 2.36
CA GLU A 63 -2.73 10.46 2.88
C GLU A 63 -1.39 11.11 3.25
N LYS A 64 -0.52 10.37 3.94
CA LYS A 64 0.75 10.88 4.49
C LYS A 64 1.96 10.46 3.64
N GLY A 65 2.04 9.20 3.26
CA GLY A 65 3.20 8.65 2.54
C GLY A 65 3.30 9.13 1.09
N TYR A 66 2.15 9.32 0.42
CA TYR A 66 2.11 9.80 -0.96
C TYR A 66 2.86 11.12 -1.17
N LYS A 67 2.56 12.15 -0.36
CA LYS A 67 3.14 13.50 -0.54
C LYS A 67 4.66 13.46 -0.45
N GLN A 68 5.19 12.76 0.56
CA GLN A 68 6.63 12.64 0.78
C GLN A 68 7.33 11.95 -0.39
N MET A 69 6.72 10.88 -0.91
CA MET A 69 7.26 10.13 -2.05
C MET A 69 7.26 10.96 -3.34
N VAL A 70 6.21 11.75 -3.58
CA VAL A 70 6.17 12.65 -4.73
C VAL A 70 7.27 13.72 -4.65
N PHE A 71 7.50 14.32 -3.47
CA PHE A 71 8.61 15.26 -3.26
C PHE A 71 9.99 14.61 -3.39
N TYR A 72 10.11 13.31 -3.12
CA TYR A 72 11.35 12.60 -3.37
C TYR A 72 11.62 12.40 -4.87
N CYS A 73 10.56 12.10 -5.63
CA CYS A 73 10.67 11.78 -7.06
C CYS A 73 10.76 13.00 -7.98
N LYS A 74 10.29 14.17 -7.54
CA LYS A 74 10.17 15.40 -8.35
C LYS A 74 10.67 16.63 -7.63
N ASP A 75 11.03 17.68 -8.37
CA ASP A 75 11.28 18.99 -7.79
C ASP A 75 10.00 19.56 -7.15
N SER A 76 10.16 20.53 -6.25
CA SER A 76 9.06 21.06 -5.45
C SER A 76 7.90 21.63 -6.29
N ILE A 77 8.16 22.21 -7.46
CA ILE A 77 7.12 22.79 -8.31
C ILE A 77 6.30 21.66 -8.93
N GLN A 78 6.97 20.70 -9.57
CA GLN A 78 6.31 19.54 -10.17
C GLN A 78 5.57 18.69 -9.14
N ALA A 79 6.16 18.50 -7.95
CA ALA A 79 5.55 17.76 -6.85
C ALA A 79 4.23 18.39 -6.39
N ASN A 80 4.21 19.71 -6.18
CA ASN A 80 3.01 20.43 -5.76
C ASN A 80 1.89 20.33 -6.80
N ILE A 81 2.22 20.42 -8.09
CA ILE A 81 1.26 20.27 -9.18
C ILE A 81 0.64 18.87 -9.16
N LEU A 82 1.46 17.82 -9.04
CA LEU A 82 0.98 16.43 -9.00
C LEU A 82 0.14 16.14 -7.76
N ILE A 83 0.56 16.60 -6.59
CA ILE A 83 -0.19 16.43 -5.34
C ILE A 83 -1.58 17.05 -5.49
N LYS A 84 -1.67 18.29 -5.97
CA LYS A 84 -2.95 18.98 -6.16
C LYS A 84 -3.84 18.30 -7.21
N ARG A 85 -3.26 17.77 -8.29
CA ARG A 85 -4.01 17.03 -9.33
C ARG A 85 -4.63 15.74 -8.78
N ASN A 86 -3.88 14.99 -7.98
CA ASN A 86 -4.31 13.68 -7.49
C ASN A 86 -5.12 13.71 -6.19
N GLU A 87 -5.11 14.84 -5.46
CA GLU A 87 -5.76 14.98 -4.15
C GLU A 87 -7.20 14.45 -4.12
N LYS A 88 -8.03 14.84 -5.09
CA LYS A 88 -9.43 14.39 -5.15
C LYS A 88 -9.56 12.89 -5.31
N ILE A 89 -8.72 12.26 -6.13
CA ILE A 89 -8.77 10.81 -6.36
C ILE A 89 -8.24 10.05 -5.15
N ILE A 90 -7.18 10.55 -4.51
CA ILE A 90 -6.66 9.97 -3.26
C ILE A 90 -7.73 10.01 -2.17
N LEU A 91 -8.36 11.16 -1.94
CA LEU A 91 -9.44 11.30 -0.97
C LEU A 91 -10.63 10.37 -1.29
N LYS A 92 -11.02 10.29 -2.57
CA LYS A 92 -12.08 9.37 -3.00
C LYS A 92 -11.71 7.91 -2.74
N THR A 93 -10.47 7.52 -2.97
CA THR A 93 -9.97 6.16 -2.71
C THR A 93 -10.06 5.83 -1.22
N LEU A 94 -9.59 6.73 -0.36
CA LEU A 94 -9.64 6.57 1.10
C LEU A 94 -11.08 6.45 1.60
N GLN A 95 -11.98 7.31 1.12
CA GLN A 95 -13.41 7.24 1.45
C GLN A 95 -14.07 5.93 1.00
N LEU A 96 -13.67 5.38 -0.15
CA LEU A 96 -14.17 4.10 -0.63
C LEU A 96 -13.69 2.94 0.25
N LEU A 97 -12.44 2.96 0.72
CA LEU A 97 -11.92 1.97 1.67
C LEU A 97 -12.64 2.07 3.02
N GLU A 98 -12.82 3.27 3.56
CA GLU A 98 -13.48 3.47 4.86
C GLU A 98 -14.90 2.91 4.87
N LYS A 99 -15.66 3.14 3.80
CA LYS A 99 -17.06 2.68 3.66
C LYS A 99 -17.20 1.17 3.47
N GLN A 100 -16.14 0.46 3.10
CA GLN A 100 -16.20 -0.98 2.92
C GLN A 100 -16.33 -1.70 4.26
N LEU A 101 -17.22 -2.70 4.29
CA LEU A 101 -17.18 -3.73 5.32
C LEU A 101 -15.93 -4.61 5.07
N PRO A 102 -15.00 -4.73 6.03
CA PRO A 102 -13.80 -5.51 5.82
C PRO A 102 -14.13 -7.00 5.67
N GLU A 103 -13.44 -7.66 4.75
CA GLU A 103 -13.34 -9.11 4.74
C GLU A 103 -12.54 -9.54 5.98
N LYS A 104 -13.08 -10.50 6.75
CA LYS A 104 -12.43 -10.97 7.99
C LYS A 104 -11.85 -12.36 7.77
N ILE A 105 -10.56 -12.48 8.02
CA ILE A 105 -9.83 -13.76 7.96
C ILE A 105 -9.28 -14.07 9.35
N LYS A 106 -9.49 -15.30 9.81
CA LYS A 106 -8.95 -15.77 11.09
C LYS A 106 -7.69 -16.60 10.81
N LEU A 107 -6.56 -16.21 11.40
CA LEU A 107 -5.31 -16.96 11.33
C LEU A 107 -5.37 -18.18 12.27
N ALA A 108 -4.50 -19.17 12.06
CA ALA A 108 -4.48 -20.36 12.91
C ALA A 108 -4.11 -20.03 14.38
N THR A 109 -3.34 -18.96 14.61
CA THR A 109 -3.07 -18.39 15.95
C THR A 109 -4.30 -17.80 16.63
N GLY A 110 -5.35 -17.50 15.87
CA GLY A 110 -6.56 -16.82 16.34
C GLY A 110 -6.58 -15.31 16.11
N ASP A 111 -5.48 -14.72 15.62
CA ASP A 111 -5.44 -13.33 15.16
C ASP A 111 -6.46 -13.10 14.03
N ILE A 112 -6.97 -11.87 13.93
CA ILE A 112 -7.95 -11.51 12.91
C ILE A 112 -7.33 -10.51 11.95
N VAL A 113 -7.35 -10.84 10.66
CA VAL A 113 -7.00 -9.93 9.57
C VAL A 113 -8.28 -9.32 9.00
N HIS A 114 -8.35 -8.00 8.96
CA HIS A 114 -9.34 -7.24 8.22
C HIS A 114 -8.76 -6.77 6.90
N LEU A 115 -9.41 -7.10 5.79
CA LEU A 115 -8.97 -6.75 4.44
C LEU A 115 -9.99 -5.85 3.75
N LYS A 116 -9.48 -4.82 3.10
CA LYS A 116 -10.25 -3.87 2.29
C LYS A 116 -9.51 -3.60 0.99
N LYS A 117 -10.22 -3.36 -0.10
CA LYS A 117 -9.57 -3.14 -1.39
C LYS A 117 -10.35 -2.24 -2.31
N VAL A 118 -9.64 -1.42 -3.08
CA VAL A 118 -10.23 -0.53 -4.09
C VAL A 118 -9.47 -0.70 -5.39
N ALA A 119 -10.18 -0.74 -6.51
CA ALA A 119 -9.57 -0.78 -7.81
C ALA A 119 -9.09 0.61 -8.20
N MET A 120 -7.82 0.72 -8.59
CA MET A 120 -7.19 1.94 -9.07
C MET A 120 -6.45 1.67 -10.38
N GLY A 121 -6.29 2.69 -11.22
CA GLY A 121 -5.41 2.65 -12.38
C GLY A 121 -4.73 4.00 -12.56
N GLY A 122 -3.65 4.04 -13.34
CA GLY A 122 -2.94 5.27 -13.66
C GLY A 122 -1.44 5.05 -13.82
N LEU A 123 -0.70 6.15 -13.74
CA LEU A 123 0.75 6.11 -13.69
C LEU A 123 1.19 5.93 -12.25
N PHE A 124 2.18 5.08 -12.06
CA PHE A 124 2.81 4.81 -10.78
C PHE A 124 4.29 5.08 -10.85
N THR A 125 4.92 5.32 -9.71
CA THR A 125 6.37 5.41 -9.64
C THR A 125 6.94 4.42 -8.64
N ARG A 126 8.04 3.79 -9.03
CA ARG A 126 8.75 2.79 -8.25
C ARG A 126 9.93 3.43 -7.53
N VAL A 127 10.03 3.13 -6.24
CA VAL A 127 11.12 3.58 -5.35
C VAL A 127 11.74 2.37 -4.66
N ASN A 128 13.06 2.26 -4.64
CA ASN A 128 13.76 1.15 -4.00
C ASN A 128 13.55 1.15 -2.46
N LYS A 129 13.36 -0.04 -1.86
CA LYS A 129 13.21 -0.23 -0.40
C LYS A 129 14.25 0.52 0.44
N ASN A 130 15.50 0.56 -0.03
CA ASN A 130 16.62 1.17 0.71
C ASN A 130 16.71 2.69 0.53
N SER A 131 15.72 3.31 -0.12
CA SER A 131 15.64 4.76 -0.25
C SER A 131 15.19 5.40 1.07
N LYS A 132 15.84 6.51 1.46
CA LYS A 132 15.39 7.36 2.57
C LYS A 132 13.99 7.96 2.39
N ALA A 133 13.39 7.77 1.21
CA ALA A 133 12.08 8.29 0.88
C ALA A 133 10.94 7.48 1.46
N ILE A 134 11.14 6.16 1.66
CA ILE A 134 10.01 5.30 1.99
C ILE A 134 9.57 5.60 3.41
N PHE A 135 8.32 6.03 3.49
CA PHE A 135 7.67 6.43 4.71
C PHE A 135 6.72 5.32 5.15
N ALA A 136 7.07 4.66 6.25
CA ALA A 136 6.16 3.80 6.98
C ALA A 136 5.46 4.61 8.07
N ASN A 137 4.17 4.39 8.27
CA ASN A 137 3.44 5.00 9.37
C ASN A 137 3.66 4.21 10.68
N SER A 138 3.31 4.78 11.85
CA SER A 138 3.58 4.14 13.16
C SER A 138 2.77 2.87 13.45
N LEU A 139 1.76 2.56 12.64
CA LEU A 139 0.96 1.34 12.70
C LEU A 139 1.44 0.29 11.69
N GLU A 140 2.37 0.64 10.80
CA GLU A 140 2.98 -0.31 9.88
C GLU A 140 4.06 -1.10 10.61
N TRP A 141 4.16 -2.39 10.28
CA TRP A 141 5.35 -3.17 10.59
C TRP A 141 6.57 -2.50 9.94
N ASP A 142 7.74 -2.57 10.57
CA ASP A 142 8.96 -2.06 9.95
C ASP A 142 9.22 -2.76 8.61
N ILE A 143 8.99 -2.01 7.53
CA ILE A 143 9.15 -2.49 6.17
C ILE A 143 10.58 -2.96 5.89
N LEU A 144 11.57 -2.46 6.63
CA LEU A 144 12.97 -2.84 6.51
C LEU A 144 13.19 -4.30 6.90
N ASP A 145 12.36 -4.85 7.79
CA ASP A 145 12.44 -6.23 8.28
C ASP A 145 11.71 -7.25 7.37
N ILE A 146 10.96 -6.78 6.36
CA ILE A 146 10.20 -7.65 5.44
C ILE A 146 10.99 -7.85 4.14
N ASP A 147 11.64 -9.00 4.00
CA ASP A 147 12.53 -9.30 2.87
C ASP A 147 11.81 -9.32 1.53
N GLU A 148 10.53 -9.69 1.50
CA GLU A 148 9.71 -9.78 0.30
C GLU A 148 9.47 -8.40 -0.33
N ILE A 149 9.51 -7.33 0.47
CA ILE A 149 9.42 -5.96 -0.04
C ILE A 149 10.76 -5.59 -0.69
N LYS A 150 10.76 -5.34 -2.00
CA LYS A 150 11.95 -4.87 -2.74
C LYS A 150 11.86 -3.41 -3.17
N TYR A 151 10.66 -2.94 -3.43
CA TYR A 151 10.37 -1.59 -3.84
C TYR A 151 8.97 -1.18 -3.37
N SER A 152 8.77 0.12 -3.32
CA SER A 152 7.48 0.74 -3.10
C SER A 152 6.90 1.24 -4.43
N LEU A 153 5.61 1.02 -4.66
CA LEU A 153 4.89 1.55 -5.81
C LEU A 153 3.89 2.62 -5.37
N ILE A 154 4.02 3.82 -5.93
CA ILE A 154 3.28 5.01 -5.49
C ILE A 154 2.38 5.48 -6.63
N PRO A 155 1.07 5.73 -6.38
CA PRO A 155 0.24 6.42 -7.35
C PRO A 155 0.89 7.74 -7.74
N PHE A 156 0.97 8.06 -9.03
CA PHE A 156 1.80 9.17 -9.50
C PHE A 156 1.04 10.18 -10.35
N ASP A 157 0.32 9.76 -11.38
CA ASP A 157 -0.43 10.67 -12.26
C ASP A 157 -1.54 9.93 -13.00
N ASN A 158 -2.49 10.66 -13.60
CA ASN A 158 -3.63 10.10 -14.33
C ASN A 158 -4.40 9.02 -13.56
N LEU A 159 -4.53 9.21 -12.25
CA LEU A 159 -5.15 8.24 -11.37
C LEU A 159 -6.66 8.17 -11.61
N VAL A 160 -7.18 6.96 -11.66
CA VAL A 160 -8.61 6.66 -11.74
C VAL A 160 -8.95 5.63 -10.68
N VAL A 161 -10.11 5.78 -10.04
CA VAL A 161 -10.60 4.86 -9.00
C VAL A 161 -11.97 4.33 -9.40
N LYS A 162 -12.15 3.02 -9.29
CA LYS A 162 -13.37 2.28 -9.66
C LYS A 162 -13.95 1.57 -8.45
#